data_AF-A0A365H855-F1
#
_entry.id   AF-A0A365H855-F1
#
_cell.length_a   1.000
_cell.length_b   1.000
_cell.length_c   1.000
_cell.angle_alpha   90.00
_cell.angle_beta   90.00
_cell.angle_gamma   90.00
#
_symmetry.space_group_name_H-M   'P 1'
#
loop_
_entity.id
_entity.type
_entity.pdbx_description
1 polymer ?
#
loop_
_entity_poly.entity_id
_entity_poly.type
_entity_poly.pdbx_seq_one_letter_code
_entity_poly.pdbx_strand_id
1 'polypeptide(L)'
;MTTRHTHTVHTVRPDALAPIVPGDLLARHQTITGLRALADFLETHPAVPVEEYGRDYPIYTDRDHTEESGRAEIDRIAALLGAQVIDDTADGGHYTTSRTFGRITYRAVHIPDHSGARYAALMTYADNVTPDTTPTTTPAADTTHDPAA
;
A
#
# COMPACT_ATOMS: atom_id res chain seq x y z
N MET A 1 43.12 42.45 0.95
CA MET A 1 42.00 41.88 1.74
C MET A 1 41.30 40.90 0.80
N THR A 2 41.68 39.62 0.82
CA THR A 2 41.26 38.63 -0.20
C THR A 2 40.68 37.41 0.49
N THR A 3 39.35 37.28 0.44
CA THR A 3 38.59 36.21 1.08
C THR A 3 38.66 34.93 0.23
N ARG A 4 39.31 33.88 0.75
CA ARG A 4 39.28 32.53 0.15
C ARG A 4 37.89 31.93 0.32
N HIS A 5 37.25 31.54 -0.78
CA HIS A 5 36.09 30.66 -0.79
C HIS A 5 36.55 29.22 -0.62
N THR A 6 36.24 28.61 0.53
CA THR A 6 36.44 27.18 0.75
C THR A 6 35.21 26.44 0.24
N HIS A 7 35.33 25.76 -0.90
CA HIS A 7 34.35 24.78 -1.35
C HIS A 7 34.49 23.52 -0.50
N THR A 8 33.55 23.30 0.42
CA THR A 8 33.42 22.02 1.11
C THR A 8 32.72 21.04 0.18
N VAL A 9 33.48 20.10 -0.37
CA VAL A 9 32.94 18.93 -1.08
C VAL A 9 32.24 18.05 -0.04
N HIS A 10 30.91 17.96 -0.10
CA HIS A 10 30.13 17.08 0.75
C HIS A 10 30.17 15.68 0.16
N THR A 11 31.12 14.87 0.62
CA THR A 11 31.22 13.45 0.25
C THR A 11 30.08 12.70 0.95
N VAL A 12 29.00 12.42 0.21
CA VAL A 12 27.92 11.52 0.67
C VAL A 12 28.51 10.11 0.80
N ARG A 13 28.52 9.57 2.01
CA ARG A 13 28.99 8.21 2.29
C ARG A 13 27.84 7.23 2.01
N PRO A 14 27.97 6.28 1.06
CA PRO A 14 26.92 5.33 0.76
C PRO A 14 27.14 4.08 1.62
N ASP A 15 26.96 4.18 2.94
CA ASP A 15 26.77 2.97 3.76
C ASP A 15 26.35 3.31 5.20
N ALA A 16 25.04 3.42 5.38
CA ALA A 16 24.42 3.25 6.68
C ALA A 16 23.13 2.47 6.44
N LEU A 17 23.26 1.15 6.23
CA LEU A 17 22.21 0.23 6.64
C LEU A 17 21.85 0.63 8.07
N ALA A 18 20.64 1.15 8.27
CA ALA A 18 20.14 1.43 9.61
C ALA A 18 20.44 0.20 10.51
N PRO A 19 20.93 0.41 11.75
CA PRO A 19 21.31 -0.70 12.60
C PRO A 19 20.10 -1.62 12.75
N ILE A 20 20.27 -2.89 12.39
CA ILE A 20 19.23 -3.90 12.50
C ILE A 20 18.82 -3.97 13.98
N VAL A 21 17.60 -3.52 14.30
CA VAL A 21 17.09 -3.55 15.67
C VAL A 21 16.75 -5.00 16.01
N PRO A 22 17.09 -5.51 17.21
CA PRO A 22 16.77 -6.90 17.59
C PRO A 22 15.28 -7.26 17.44
N GLY A 23 14.38 -6.29 17.65
CA GLY A 23 12.94 -6.45 17.39
C GLY A 23 12.62 -6.76 15.93
N ASP A 24 13.32 -6.12 14.98
CA ASP A 24 13.15 -6.36 13.55
C ASP A 24 13.60 -7.76 13.15
N LEU A 25 14.65 -8.29 13.79
CA LEU A 25 15.10 -9.66 13.56
C LEU A 25 14.08 -10.69 14.02
N LEU A 26 13.47 -10.47 15.18
CA LEU A 26 12.42 -11.35 15.68
C LEU A 26 11.18 -11.30 14.77
N ALA A 27 10.72 -10.10 14.41
CA ALA A 27 9.59 -9.92 13.51
C ALA A 27 9.84 -10.56 12.13
N ARG A 28 11.06 -10.38 11.59
CA ARG A 28 11.48 -11.02 10.35
C ARG A 28 11.48 -12.54 10.46
N HIS A 29 12.03 -13.09 11.54
CA HIS A 29 12.05 -14.54 11.77
C HIS A 29 10.62 -15.11 11.85
N GLN A 30 9.75 -14.49 12.64
CA GLN A 30 8.35 -14.91 12.78
C GLN A 30 7.59 -14.84 11.46
N THR A 31 7.78 -13.78 10.68
CA THR A 31 7.16 -13.62 9.35
C THR A 31 7.59 -14.74 8.41
N ILE A 32 8.89 -15.02 8.31
CA ILE A 32 9.41 -16.08 7.43
C ILE A 32 8.87 -17.44 7.85
N THR A 33 8.88 -17.74 9.16
CA THR A 33 8.36 -19.00 9.69
C THR A 33 6.87 -19.17 9.41
N GLY A 34 6.07 -18.13 9.62
CA GLY A 34 4.63 -18.15 9.35
C GLY A 34 4.31 -18.35 7.87
N LEU A 35 5.01 -17.66 6.96
CA LEU A 35 4.81 -17.81 5.51
C LEU A 35 5.16 -19.21 5.02
N ARG A 36 6.21 -19.83 5.56
CA ARG A 36 6.56 -21.24 5.24
C ARG A 36 5.50 -22.20 5.76
N ALA A 37 5.07 -22.05 7.01
CA ALA A 37 4.02 -22.88 7.59
C ALA A 37 2.70 -22.77 6.81
N LEU A 38 2.35 -21.57 6.32
CA LEU A 38 1.18 -21.37 5.46
C LEU A 38 1.34 -22.10 4.13
N ALA A 39 2.51 -22.04 3.51
CA ALA A 39 2.77 -22.77 2.26
C ALA A 39 2.60 -24.29 2.45
N ASP A 40 3.20 -24.85 3.50
CA ASP A 40 3.11 -26.28 3.83
C ASP A 40 1.64 -26.70 4.11
N PHE A 41 0.88 -25.84 4.78
CA PHE A 41 -0.54 -26.07 5.05
C PHE A 41 -1.37 -26.11 3.76
N LEU A 42 -1.17 -25.15 2.85
CA LEU A 42 -1.91 -25.09 1.58
C LEU A 42 -1.55 -26.27 0.66
N GLU A 43 -0.31 -26.73 0.67
CA GLU A 43 0.12 -27.91 -0.10
C GLU A 43 -0.58 -29.20 0.40
N THR A 44 -0.76 -29.33 1.72
CA THR A 44 -1.38 -30.51 2.33
C THR A 44 -2.92 -30.48 2.34
N HIS A 45 -3.54 -29.34 2.04
CA HIS A 45 -4.99 -29.13 2.10
C HIS A 45 -5.56 -28.54 0.79
N PRO A 46 -5.60 -29.29 -0.32
CA PRO A 46 -6.00 -28.77 -1.64
C PRO A 46 -7.46 -28.30 -1.74
N ALA A 47 -8.30 -28.63 -0.76
CA ALA A 47 -9.68 -28.14 -0.68
C ALA A 47 -9.78 -26.72 -0.12
N VAL A 48 -8.71 -26.18 0.48
CA VAL A 48 -8.66 -24.80 0.96
C VAL A 48 -8.42 -23.88 -0.23
N PRO A 49 -9.34 -22.94 -0.51
CA PRO A 49 -9.16 -22.03 -1.63
C PRO A 49 -8.01 -21.04 -1.37
N VAL A 50 -7.34 -20.66 -2.45
CA VAL A 50 -6.38 -19.55 -2.46
C VAL A 50 -6.98 -18.39 -3.26
N GLU A 51 -6.61 -17.16 -2.89
CA GLU A 51 -7.03 -15.98 -3.64
C GLU A 51 -6.53 -16.06 -5.09
N GLU A 52 -7.45 -15.99 -6.04
CA GLU A 52 -7.16 -16.17 -7.46
C GLU A 52 -6.29 -15.05 -8.01
N TYR A 53 -6.62 -13.82 -7.61
CA TYR A 53 -5.98 -12.59 -8.08
C TYR A 53 -4.71 -12.21 -7.29
N GLY A 54 -4.30 -13.07 -6.37
CA GLY A 54 -3.17 -12.83 -5.49
C GLY A 54 -3.49 -11.87 -4.35
N ARG A 55 -2.47 -11.58 -3.54
CA ARG A 55 -2.63 -10.72 -2.36
C ARG A 55 -1.36 -9.95 -2.06
N ASP A 56 -1.56 -8.74 -1.57
CA ASP A 56 -0.48 -7.88 -1.11
C ASP A 56 -0.07 -8.22 0.33
N TYR A 57 1.23 -8.11 0.57
CA TYR A 57 1.85 -8.03 1.88
C TYR A 57 2.34 -6.58 2.07
N PRO A 58 1.45 -5.68 2.55
CA PRO A 58 1.78 -4.28 2.67
C PRO A 58 2.66 -4.02 3.90
N ILE A 59 3.64 -3.14 3.73
CA ILE A 59 4.37 -2.50 4.81
C ILE A 59 4.32 -1.00 4.61
N TYR A 60 4.14 -0.27 5.70
CA TYR A 60 4.03 1.18 5.68
C TYR A 60 5.27 1.78 6.32
N THR A 61 5.74 2.92 5.80
CA THR A 61 6.73 3.72 6.52
C THR A 61 6.17 4.16 7.86
N ASP A 62 7.03 4.37 8.84
CA ASP A 62 6.59 4.86 10.15
C ASP A 62 5.91 6.24 10.00
N ARG A 63 4.86 6.46 10.79
CA ARG A 63 4.00 7.65 10.76
C ARG A 63 4.75 8.91 11.21
N ASP A 64 5.84 8.74 11.95
CA ASP A 64 6.65 9.87 12.43
C ASP A 64 7.67 10.36 11.37
N HIS A 65 7.74 9.71 10.20
CA HIS A 65 8.58 10.18 9.10
C HIS A 65 8.01 11.47 8.48
N THR A 66 8.90 12.43 8.19
CA THR A 66 8.58 13.51 7.25
C THR A 66 8.40 12.93 5.85
N GLU A 67 7.70 13.65 4.96
CA GLU A 67 7.56 13.33 3.54
C GLU A 67 8.87 12.89 2.88
N GLU A 68 9.94 13.67 3.06
CA GLU A 68 11.24 13.37 2.46
C GLU A 68 11.84 12.09 3.03
N SER A 69 11.74 11.89 4.34
CA SER A 69 12.29 10.71 5.00
C SER A 69 11.47 9.44 4.71
N GLY A 70 10.16 9.56 4.47
CA GLY A 70 9.30 8.47 4.05
C GLY A 70 9.58 8.05 2.61
N ARG A 71 9.70 9.02 1.69
CA ARG A 71 10.09 8.76 0.30
C ARG A 71 11.47 8.12 0.19
N ALA A 72 12.45 8.63 0.94
CA ALA A 72 13.80 8.05 0.96
C ALA A 72 13.81 6.60 1.45
N GLU A 73 12.94 6.24 2.39
CA GLU A 73 12.81 4.86 2.86
C GLU A 73 12.19 3.96 1.78
N ILE A 74 11.20 4.44 1.02
CA ILE A 74 10.65 3.72 -0.14
C ILE A 74 11.71 3.54 -1.23
N ASP A 75 12.51 4.56 -1.53
CA ASP A 75 13.61 4.48 -2.50
C ASP A 75 14.66 3.45 -2.07
N ARG A 76 15.00 3.42 -0.78
CA ARG A 76 15.89 2.41 -0.19
C ARG A 76 15.33 1.00 -0.37
N ILE A 77 14.05 0.79 -0.08
CA ILE A 77 13.39 -0.51 -0.24
C ILE A 77 13.32 -0.90 -1.72
N ALA A 78 13.05 0.05 -2.62
CA ALA A 78 13.01 -0.19 -4.07
C ALA A 78 14.36 -0.72 -4.57
N ALA A 79 15.47 -0.13 -4.10
CA ALA A 79 16.81 -0.61 -4.40
C ALA A 79 17.07 -2.02 -3.87
N LEU A 80 16.63 -2.35 -2.65
CA LEU A 80 16.74 -3.70 -2.07
C LEU A 80 15.91 -4.74 -2.84
N LEU A 81 14.73 -4.34 -3.31
CA LEU A 81 13.85 -5.20 -4.09
C LEU A 81 14.30 -5.31 -5.55
N GLY A 82 15.13 -4.38 -6.06
CA GLY A 82 15.42 -4.25 -7.49
C GLY A 82 14.16 -3.88 -8.28
N ALA A 83 13.29 -3.06 -7.70
CA ALA A 83 12.01 -2.65 -8.26
C ALA A 83 11.98 -1.14 -8.51
N GLN A 84 11.04 -0.70 -9.35
CA GLN A 84 10.81 0.72 -9.57
C GLN A 84 9.88 1.29 -8.48
N VAL A 85 9.96 2.60 -8.31
CA VAL A 85 9.04 3.37 -7.48
C VAL A 85 7.92 3.92 -8.36
N ILE A 86 6.70 3.92 -7.81
CA ILE A 86 5.51 4.54 -8.39
C ILE A 86 5.14 5.71 -7.49
N ASP A 87 5.08 6.91 -8.10
CA ASP A 87 4.70 8.15 -7.41
C ASP A 87 3.32 8.62 -7.89
N ASP A 88 2.28 8.24 -7.16
CA ASP A 88 0.91 8.69 -7.41
C ASP A 88 0.52 9.87 -6.51
N THR A 89 1.47 10.47 -5.79
CA THR A 89 1.17 11.45 -4.74
C THR A 89 0.59 12.75 -5.28
N ALA A 90 0.90 13.11 -6.54
CA ALA A 90 0.35 14.28 -7.23
C ALA A 90 -1.17 14.19 -7.40
N ASP A 91 -1.71 12.97 -7.58
CA ASP A 91 -3.14 12.71 -7.73
C ASP A 91 -3.83 12.39 -6.39
N GLY A 92 -3.10 12.55 -5.28
CA GLY A 92 -3.55 12.19 -3.93
C GLY A 92 -3.40 10.70 -3.60
N GLY A 93 -2.64 9.96 -4.40
CA GLY A 93 -2.26 8.57 -4.17
C GLY A 93 -1.11 8.43 -3.18
N HIS A 94 -0.27 7.42 -3.39
CA HIS A 94 0.80 7.02 -2.49
C HIS A 94 2.14 6.95 -3.21
N TYR A 95 3.22 7.00 -2.44
CA TYR A 95 4.56 6.77 -2.94
C TYR A 95 4.93 5.32 -2.60
N THR A 96 5.07 4.47 -3.61
CA THR A 96 5.12 3.01 -3.40
C THR A 96 6.20 2.32 -4.19
N THR A 97 6.63 1.17 -3.70
CA THR A 97 7.40 0.20 -4.49
C THR A 97 6.91 -1.20 -4.20
N SER A 98 7.00 -2.09 -5.18
CA SER A 98 6.52 -3.45 -5.00
C SER A 98 7.31 -4.47 -5.81
N ARG A 99 7.31 -5.71 -5.31
CA ARG A 99 7.83 -6.87 -6.03
C ARG A 99 6.96 -8.08 -5.78
N THR A 100 6.61 -8.77 -6.85
CA THR A 100 5.73 -9.96 -6.81
C THR A 100 6.53 -11.25 -6.82
N PHE A 101 6.17 -12.18 -5.95
CA PHE A 101 6.67 -13.54 -5.84
C PHE A 101 5.50 -14.51 -6.05
N GLY A 102 5.37 -15.03 -7.27
CA GLY A 102 4.18 -15.81 -7.66
C GLY A 102 2.91 -14.94 -7.58
N ARG A 103 2.00 -15.26 -6.65
CA ARG A 103 0.76 -14.50 -6.40
C ARG A 103 0.81 -13.60 -5.16
N ILE A 104 1.97 -13.47 -4.53
CA ILE A 104 2.15 -12.64 -3.33
C ILE A 104 2.98 -11.41 -3.70
N THR A 105 2.45 -10.22 -3.48
CA THR A 105 3.14 -8.96 -3.77
C THR A 105 3.62 -8.31 -2.49
N TYR A 106 4.94 -8.22 -2.30
CA TYR A 106 5.50 -7.35 -1.27
C TYR A 106 5.34 -5.91 -1.71
N ARG A 107 4.64 -5.08 -0.93
CA ARG A 107 4.38 -3.68 -1.28
C ARG A 107 4.76 -2.76 -0.12
N ALA A 108 5.71 -1.87 -0.36
CA ALA A 108 6.05 -0.79 0.56
C ALA A 108 5.29 0.47 0.17
N VAL A 109 4.70 1.14 1.15
CA VAL A 109 3.82 2.29 0.95
C VAL A 109 4.21 3.42 1.89
N HIS A 110 4.46 4.59 1.32
CA HIS A 110 4.47 5.85 2.04
C HIS A 110 3.19 6.62 1.70
N ILE A 111 2.42 6.98 2.73
CA ILE A 111 1.19 7.75 2.60
C ILE A 111 1.53 9.20 2.96
N PRO A 112 1.39 10.15 2.03
CA PRO A 112 1.64 11.55 2.32
C PRO A 112 0.66 12.14 3.36
N ASP A 113 1.13 13.11 4.13
CA ASP A 113 0.39 13.90 5.11
C ASP A 113 -0.83 14.60 4.48
N HIS A 114 -0.68 15.13 3.26
CA HIS A 114 -1.80 15.77 2.56
C HIS A 114 -2.91 14.78 2.22
N SER A 115 -2.57 13.52 1.94
CA SER A 115 -3.54 12.44 1.72
C SER A 115 -4.29 12.11 3.01
N GLY A 116 -3.62 12.13 4.16
CA GLY A 116 -4.24 12.00 5.48
C GLY A 116 -5.22 13.15 5.80
N ALA A 117 -4.82 14.40 5.55
CA ALA A 117 -5.67 15.56 5.75
C ALA A 117 -6.92 15.55 4.84
N ARG A 118 -6.75 15.15 3.57
CA ARG A 118 -7.87 14.99 2.63
C ARG A 118 -8.82 13.89 3.07
N TYR A 119 -8.30 12.75 3.53
CA TYR A 119 -9.13 11.68 4.07
C TYR A 119 -9.91 12.14 5.32
N ALA A 120 -9.24 12.84 6.25
CA ALA A 120 -9.91 13.39 7.43
C ALA A 120 -11.05 14.34 7.03
N ALA A 121 -10.82 15.24 6.07
CA ALA A 121 -11.85 16.12 5.54
C ALA A 121 -13.01 15.34 4.89
N LEU A 122 -12.72 14.33 4.07
CA LEU A 122 -13.74 13.45 3.48
C LEU A 122 -14.59 12.76 4.56
N MET A 123 -13.94 12.24 5.61
CA MET A 123 -14.62 11.55 6.70
C MET A 123 -15.53 12.48 7.51
N THR A 124 -15.26 13.79 7.58
CA THR A 124 -16.20 14.74 8.22
C THR A 124 -17.56 14.79 7.54
N TYR A 125 -17.63 14.43 6.25
CA TYR A 125 -18.85 14.44 5.48
C TYR A 125 -19.52 13.04 5.37
N ALA A 126 -18.84 11.96 5.78
CA ALA A 126 -19.27 10.59 5.51
C ALA A 126 -20.69 10.26 6.01
N ASP A 127 -21.07 10.80 7.18
CA ASP A 127 -22.39 10.54 7.78
C ASP A 127 -23.51 11.43 7.24
N ASN A 128 -23.20 12.38 6.35
CA ASN A 128 -24.20 13.32 5.80
C ASN A 128 -24.94 12.77 4.57
N VAL A 129 -24.50 11.64 4.01
CA VAL A 129 -25.11 11.05 2.81
C VAL A 129 -25.59 9.64 3.10
N THR A 130 -26.91 9.44 3.12
CA THR A 130 -27.51 8.11 3.18
C THR A 130 -27.87 7.67 1.77
N PRO A 131 -27.31 6.56 1.25
CA PRO A 131 -27.70 6.04 -0.05
C PRO A 131 -29.18 5.65 -0.02
N ASP A 132 -29.91 5.98 -1.09
CA ASP A 132 -31.29 5.56 -1.25
C ASP A 132 -31.33 4.03 -1.32
N THR A 133 -32.03 3.42 -0.36
CA THR A 133 -32.10 1.96 -0.21
C THR A 133 -33.41 1.41 -0.76
N THR A 134 -34.21 2.23 -1.43
CA THR A 134 -35.44 1.76 -2.07
C THR A 134 -35.08 0.75 -3.16
N PRO A 135 -35.44 -0.54 -3.01
CA PRO A 135 -35.25 -1.49 -4.09
C PRO A 135 -36.09 -0.98 -5.25
N THR A 136 -35.44 -0.78 -6.41
CA THR A 136 -36.12 -0.43 -7.66
C THR A 136 -37.11 -1.54 -7.97
N THR A 137 -38.34 -1.39 -7.48
CA THR A 137 -39.45 -2.23 -7.86
C THR A 137 -39.82 -1.76 -9.26
N THR A 138 -39.19 -2.38 -10.26
CA THR A 138 -39.64 -2.29 -11.65
C THR A 138 -41.14 -2.58 -11.64
N PRO A 139 -42.00 -1.60 -11.98
CA PRO A 139 -43.42 -1.89 -12.09
C PRO A 139 -43.57 -2.97 -13.16
N ALA A 140 -44.24 -4.07 -12.80
CA ALA A 140 -44.59 -5.11 -13.74
C ALA A 140 -45.27 -4.46 -14.95
N ALA A 141 -44.76 -4.75 -16.14
CA ALA A 141 -45.34 -4.29 -17.40
C ALA A 141 -46.83 -4.61 -17.39
N ASP A 142 -47.65 -3.56 -17.38
CA ASP A 142 -49.09 -3.63 -17.59
C ASP A 142 -49.32 -4.20 -19.00
N THR A 143 -49.47 -5.52 -19.05
CA THR A 143 -49.89 -6.22 -20.26
C THR A 143 -51.40 -6.34 -20.16
N THR A 144 -52.10 -5.23 -20.43
CA THR A 144 -53.53 -5.29 -20.76
C THR A 144 -53.64 -6.01 -22.11
N HIS A 145 -53.79 -7.33 -22.05
CA HIS A 145 -54.25 -8.16 -23.14
C HIS A 145 -55.78 -8.05 -23.20
N ASP A 146 -56.27 -7.29 -24.16
CA ASP A 146 -57.70 -7.16 -24.48
C ASP A 146 -58.19 -8.42 -25.22
N PRO A 147 -59.16 -9.19 -24.67
CA PRO A 147 -59.77 -10.29 -25.40
C PRO A 147 -61.04 -9.84 -26.13
N ALA A 148 -60.94 -9.83 -27.46
CA ALA A 148 -61.98 -10.12 -28.46
C ALA A 148 -63.23 -9.22 -28.58
N ALA A 149 -63.38 -8.60 -29.76
CA ALA A 149 -64.53 -8.76 -30.66
C ALA A 149 -64.17 -8.34 -32.10
#